data_AF-A0A2G6CIB7-F1
#
_entry.id   AF-A0A2G6CIB7-F1
#
_cell.length_a   1.000
_cell.length_b   1.000
_cell.length_c   1.000
_cell.angle_alpha   90.00
_cell.angle_beta   90.00
_cell.angle_gamma   90.00
#
_symmetry.space_group_name_H-M   'P 1'
#
loop_
_entity.id
_entity.type
_entity.pdbx_description
1 polymer ?
#
loop_
_entity_poly.entity_id
_entity_poly.type
_entity_poly.pdbx_seq_one_letter_code
_entity_poly.pdbx_strand_id
1 'polypeptide(L)'
;MREEVFEKYVDVPPELLEMPTSGQATYSGGVGIVYNDKDSDVSILSDPSAVPMIGEMNMTANFTAAGGDVEGRLSGFYAGDFDVAWTGNDAEQWTDAMYSGDMHMMTPAEREAMIAAFDTPVEGELTFGGDIAPGSFAIDISGTLDNDGKSVVVGGQGLVNFGQGDAEIANINGATHSNLTLTEDGVDKTGRMRGFAVKDD
;
A
#
# COMPACT_ATOMS: atom_id res chain seq x y z
N MET A 1 0.29 -10.06 -5.22
CA MET A 1 1.12 -10.10 -3.99
C MET A 1 1.59 -11.52 -3.74
N ARG A 2 2.87 -11.72 -3.47
CA ARG A 2 3.48 -13.06 -3.38
C ARG A 2 3.34 -13.64 -1.97
N GLU A 3 3.01 -14.93 -1.87
CA GLU A 3 2.95 -15.69 -0.63
C GLU A 3 4.25 -15.59 0.19
N GLU A 4 5.39 -15.48 -0.51
CA GLU A 4 6.74 -15.27 0.05
C GLU A 4 6.84 -14.04 0.98
N VAL A 5 6.10 -12.96 0.72
CA VAL A 5 6.11 -11.76 1.59
C VAL A 5 5.47 -12.06 2.94
N PHE A 6 4.42 -12.89 2.95
CA PHE A 6 3.71 -13.25 4.18
C PHE A 6 4.49 -14.24 5.02
N GLU A 7 5.14 -15.21 4.38
CA GLU A 7 6.05 -16.13 5.06
C GLU A 7 7.16 -15.34 5.77
N LYS A 8 7.76 -14.36 5.10
CA LYS A 8 8.75 -13.45 5.72
C LYS A 8 8.19 -12.66 6.90
N TYR A 9 6.96 -12.15 6.81
CA TYR A 9 6.35 -11.39 7.92
C TYR A 9 6.20 -12.22 9.21
N VAL A 10 5.82 -13.50 9.09
CA VAL A 10 5.66 -14.40 10.24
C VAL A 10 6.99 -14.64 10.96
N ASP A 11 8.11 -14.55 10.24
CA ASP A 11 9.46 -14.72 10.78
C ASP A 11 10.07 -13.44 11.34
N VAL A 12 9.39 -12.27 11.24
CA VAL A 12 9.90 -11.02 11.82
C VAL A 12 9.91 -11.12 13.34
N PRO A 13 11.07 -10.93 14.00
CA PRO A 13 11.15 -10.97 15.45
C PRO A 13 10.27 -9.89 16.09
N PRO A 14 9.56 -10.17 17.21
CA PRO A 14 8.74 -9.18 17.90
C PRO A 14 9.57 -8.15 18.69
N GLU A 15 10.82 -7.93 18.28
CA GLU A 15 11.75 -7.02 18.91
C GLU A 15 11.31 -5.57 18.74
N LEU A 16 11.61 -4.74 19.74
CA LEU A 16 11.36 -3.31 19.64
C LEU A 16 12.16 -2.73 18.48
N LEU A 17 11.54 -1.80 17.75
CA LEU A 17 12.19 -1.10 16.64
C LEU A 17 13.48 -0.40 17.13
N GLU A 18 14.60 -0.74 16.49
CA GLU A 18 15.86 -0.03 16.52
C GLU A 18 16.15 0.45 15.09
N MET A 19 16.21 1.76 14.88
CA MET A 19 16.43 2.30 13.55
C MET A 19 17.90 2.10 13.12
N PRO A 20 18.16 1.53 11.92
CA PRO A 20 19.51 1.44 11.40
C PRO A 20 20.13 2.83 11.24
N THR A 21 21.43 2.95 11.56
CA THR A 21 22.19 4.22 11.46
C THR A 21 23.12 4.28 10.26
N SER A 22 23.20 3.20 9.48
CA SER A 22 23.99 3.12 8.25
C SER A 22 23.55 1.94 7.40
N GLY A 23 23.74 2.03 6.09
CA GLY A 23 23.56 0.92 5.17
C GLY A 23 22.41 1.13 4.22
N GLN A 24 22.07 0.08 3.48
CA GLN A 24 20.95 0.06 2.55
C GLN A 24 20.15 -1.21 2.82
N ALA A 25 18.83 -1.10 2.72
CA ALA A 25 17.92 -2.24 2.76
C ALA A 25 16.90 -2.11 1.62
N THR A 26 16.51 -3.23 1.03
CA THR A 26 15.38 -3.29 0.11
C THR A 26 14.19 -3.95 0.79
N TYR A 27 13.00 -3.60 0.33
CA TYR A 27 11.74 -4.11 0.87
C TYR A 27 10.82 -4.48 -0.27
N SER A 28 10.12 -5.59 -0.13
CA SER A 28 9.08 -6.02 -1.05
C SER A 28 7.78 -6.34 -0.31
N GLY A 29 6.66 -5.99 -0.92
CA GLY A 29 5.35 -6.27 -0.34
C GLY A 29 4.17 -5.87 -1.20
N GLY A 30 3.07 -5.52 -0.55
CA GLY A 30 1.79 -5.23 -1.18
C GLY A 30 1.30 -3.81 -0.90
N VAL A 31 0.44 -3.31 -1.77
CA VAL A 31 -0.25 -2.03 -1.59
C VAL A 31 -1.70 -2.16 -2.04
N GLY A 32 -2.61 -1.51 -1.32
CA GLY A 32 -4.00 -1.31 -1.70
C GLY A 32 -4.27 0.17 -1.98
N ILE A 33 -5.04 0.45 -3.02
CA ILE A 33 -5.63 1.76 -3.30
C ILE A 33 -7.14 1.58 -3.38
N VAL A 34 -7.89 2.49 -2.77
CA VAL A 34 -9.35 2.54 -2.93
C VAL A 34 -9.77 3.99 -3.13
N TYR A 35 -10.64 4.24 -4.11
CA TYR A 35 -11.16 5.58 -4.38
C TYR A 35 -12.62 5.57 -4.83
N ASN A 36 -13.32 6.69 -4.64
CA ASN A 36 -14.69 6.91 -5.10
C ASN A 36 -15.02 8.42 -5.25
N ASP A 37 -16.25 8.73 -5.64
CA ASP A 37 -16.76 10.09 -5.83
C ASP A 37 -17.19 10.82 -4.53
N LYS A 38 -17.07 10.19 -3.35
CA LYS A 38 -17.64 10.73 -2.11
C LYS A 38 -16.63 11.45 -1.24
N ASP A 39 -16.99 12.65 -0.80
CA ASP A 39 -16.24 13.53 0.10
C ASP A 39 -16.15 13.03 1.59
N SER A 40 -16.24 11.72 1.85
CA SER A 40 -16.17 11.19 3.22
C SER A 40 -15.43 9.85 3.34
N ASP A 41 -14.35 9.86 4.12
CA ASP A 41 -13.49 8.71 4.45
C ASP A 41 -14.17 7.51 5.08
N VAL A 42 -15.20 7.73 5.89
CA VAL A 42 -15.81 6.68 6.72
C VAL A 42 -16.75 5.81 5.88
N SER A 43 -17.11 6.26 4.67
CA SER A 43 -18.05 5.56 3.78
C SER A 43 -17.36 4.80 2.64
N ILE A 44 -16.09 5.06 2.30
CA ILE A 44 -15.49 4.50 1.07
C ILE A 44 -15.43 2.97 1.07
N LEU A 45 -15.25 2.35 2.23
CA LEU A 45 -15.15 0.88 2.33
C LEU A 45 -16.48 0.17 2.26
N SER A 46 -17.56 0.89 2.56
CA SER A 46 -18.91 0.34 2.49
C SER A 46 -19.66 0.85 1.27
N ASP A 47 -18.95 1.51 0.33
CA ASP A 47 -19.54 2.11 -0.85
C ASP A 47 -19.44 1.17 -2.06
N PRO A 48 -20.57 0.69 -2.60
CA PRO A 48 -20.57 -0.17 -3.78
C PRO A 48 -19.99 0.47 -5.05
N SER A 49 -19.77 1.79 -5.04
CA SER A 49 -19.11 2.52 -6.13
C SER A 49 -17.60 2.67 -5.95
N ALA A 50 -17.03 2.18 -4.84
CA ALA A 50 -15.59 2.23 -4.63
C ALA A 50 -14.86 1.35 -5.64
N VAL A 51 -13.73 1.86 -6.12
CA VAL A 51 -12.83 1.16 -7.02
C VAL A 51 -11.62 0.71 -6.21
N PRO A 52 -11.53 -0.57 -5.82
CA PRO A 52 -10.36 -1.11 -5.15
C PRO A 52 -9.32 -1.58 -6.17
N MET A 53 -8.05 -1.38 -5.83
CA MET A 53 -6.90 -1.88 -6.56
C MET A 53 -5.89 -2.47 -5.58
N ILE A 54 -5.29 -3.60 -5.94
CA ILE A 54 -4.13 -4.16 -5.23
C ILE A 54 -2.93 -4.17 -6.16
N GLY A 55 -1.75 -3.93 -5.61
CA GLY A 55 -0.50 -3.93 -6.36
C GLY A 55 0.67 -4.41 -5.50
N GLU A 56 1.86 -4.26 -6.07
CA GLU A 56 3.12 -4.62 -5.43
C GLU A 56 3.87 -3.35 -5.01
N MET A 57 4.51 -3.40 -3.84
CA MET A 57 5.39 -2.37 -3.34
C MET A 57 6.83 -2.86 -3.40
N ASN A 58 7.73 -2.04 -3.95
CA ASN A 58 9.16 -2.25 -3.88
C ASN A 58 9.83 -0.96 -3.42
N MET A 59 10.65 -1.02 -2.38
CA MET A 59 11.29 0.14 -1.77
C MET A 59 12.76 -0.13 -1.51
N THR A 60 13.58 0.91 -1.59
CA THR A 60 14.94 0.93 -1.06
C THR A 60 15.02 2.01 0.00
N ALA A 61 15.59 1.69 1.15
CA ALA A 61 15.91 2.63 2.21
C ALA A 61 17.44 2.73 2.34
N ASN A 62 17.96 3.95 2.29
CA ASN A 62 19.35 4.26 2.60
C ASN A 62 19.38 4.85 4.00
N PHE A 63 20.07 4.22 4.94
CA PHE A 63 20.16 4.68 6.33
C PHE A 63 21.46 5.45 6.56
N THR A 64 21.35 6.55 7.32
CA THR A 64 22.49 7.30 7.82
C THR A 64 22.24 7.77 9.25
N ALA A 65 23.30 8.13 9.97
CA ALA A 65 23.19 8.63 11.34
C ALA A 65 22.41 9.96 11.44
N ALA A 66 22.20 10.67 10.32
CA ALA A 66 21.49 11.94 10.27
C ALA A 66 19.99 11.80 9.90
N GLY A 67 19.50 10.57 9.67
CA GLY A 67 18.32 10.34 8.85
C GLY A 67 18.75 10.22 7.39
N GLY A 68 18.35 9.13 6.74
CA GLY A 68 18.68 8.88 5.34
C GLY A 68 17.47 9.14 4.44
N ASP A 69 17.25 8.30 3.43
CA ASP A 69 16.20 8.48 2.43
C ASP A 69 15.55 7.15 2.06
N VAL A 70 14.33 7.24 1.54
CA VAL A 70 13.64 6.12 0.87
C VAL A 70 13.27 6.51 -0.55
N GLU A 71 13.32 5.54 -1.44
CA GLU A 71 12.74 5.61 -2.77
C GLU A 71 12.04 4.30 -3.09
N GLY A 72 10.95 4.35 -3.84
CA GLY A 72 10.26 3.13 -4.23
C GLY A 72 9.24 3.31 -5.33
N ARG A 73 8.63 2.18 -5.69
CA ARG A 73 7.62 2.06 -6.72
C ARG A 73 6.47 1.19 -6.27
N LEU A 74 5.29 1.53 -6.75
CA LEU A 74 4.06 0.78 -6.64
C LEU A 74 3.62 0.39 -8.04
N SER A 75 3.43 -0.89 -8.33
CA SER A 75 3.23 -1.39 -9.69
C SER A 75 2.45 -2.70 -9.74
N GLY A 76 2.15 -3.17 -10.95
CA GLY A 76 1.50 -4.48 -11.15
C GLY A 76 0.10 -4.50 -10.54
N PHE A 77 -0.63 -3.40 -10.70
CA PHE A 77 -1.94 -3.24 -10.11
C PHE A 77 -3.00 -4.08 -10.83
N TYR A 78 -3.95 -4.56 -10.06
CA TYR A 78 -5.19 -5.14 -10.54
C TYR A 78 -6.36 -4.49 -9.80
N ALA A 79 -7.41 -4.13 -10.53
CA ALA A 79 -8.68 -3.69 -10.00
C ALA A 79 -9.64 -4.89 -9.88
N GLY A 80 -10.62 -4.77 -8.99
CA GLY A 80 -11.68 -5.76 -8.79
C GLY A 80 -13.02 -5.08 -8.51
N ASP A 81 -14.10 -5.83 -8.66
CA ASP A 81 -15.44 -5.34 -8.33
C ASP A 81 -15.64 -5.21 -6.80
N PHE A 82 -16.48 -4.26 -6.39
CA PHE A 82 -16.79 -4.06 -4.97
C PHE A 82 -17.39 -5.30 -4.29
N ASP A 83 -18.32 -6.00 -4.97
CA ASP A 83 -18.97 -7.19 -4.41
C ASP A 83 -17.99 -8.34 -4.21
N VAL A 84 -16.97 -8.40 -5.08
CA VAL A 84 -15.89 -9.38 -5.04
C VAL A 84 -14.90 -9.06 -3.90
N ALA A 85 -14.65 -7.77 -3.65
CA ALA A 85 -13.92 -7.27 -2.49
C ALA A 85 -14.66 -7.49 -1.15
N TRP A 86 -16.00 -7.46 -1.12
CA TRP A 86 -16.74 -7.25 0.13
C TRP A 86 -17.73 -8.36 0.55
N THR A 87 -18.17 -9.25 -0.36
CA THR A 87 -19.22 -10.26 -0.04
C THR A 87 -18.72 -11.71 0.07
N GLY A 88 -17.41 -11.93 -0.09
CA GLY A 88 -16.80 -13.26 -0.24
C GLY A 88 -16.54 -14.06 1.04
N ASN A 89 -16.23 -13.44 2.19
CA ASN A 89 -16.36 -14.09 3.53
C ASN A 89 -15.92 -13.26 4.75
N ASP A 90 -15.25 -12.11 4.64
CA ASP A 90 -15.02 -11.26 5.82
C ASP A 90 -14.59 -9.84 5.42
N ALA A 91 -15.53 -8.89 5.49
CA ALA A 91 -15.26 -7.48 5.21
C ALA A 91 -14.15 -6.91 6.12
N GLU A 92 -13.97 -7.48 7.31
CA GLU A 92 -12.89 -7.12 8.23
C GLU A 92 -11.53 -7.55 7.67
N GLN A 93 -11.41 -8.78 7.17
CA GLN A 93 -10.16 -9.27 6.60
C GLN A 93 -9.80 -8.53 5.30
N TRP A 94 -10.78 -8.17 4.46
CA TRP A 94 -10.52 -7.30 3.31
C TRP A 94 -10.10 -5.90 3.75
N THR A 95 -10.74 -5.35 4.78
CA THR A 95 -10.33 -4.07 5.35
C THR A 95 -8.89 -4.16 5.83
N ASP A 96 -8.50 -5.20 6.55
CA ASP A 96 -7.12 -5.40 7.02
C ASP A 96 -6.13 -5.65 5.87
N ALA A 97 -6.53 -6.36 4.82
CA ALA A 97 -5.70 -6.55 3.63
C ALA A 97 -5.47 -5.25 2.87
N MET A 98 -6.51 -4.44 2.67
CA MET A 98 -6.42 -3.15 1.98
C MET A 98 -5.83 -2.04 2.84
N TYR A 99 -6.03 -2.08 4.17
CA TYR A 99 -5.60 -1.03 5.10
C TYR A 99 -4.26 -1.30 5.76
N SER A 100 -3.89 -2.53 5.97
CA SER A 100 -2.64 -2.84 6.65
C SER A 100 -1.69 -3.61 5.74
N GLY A 101 -2.10 -3.94 4.51
CA GLY A 101 -1.41 -4.94 3.71
C GLY A 101 -1.34 -6.27 4.45
N ASP A 102 -2.24 -6.47 5.41
CA ASP A 102 -2.12 -7.49 6.43
C ASP A 102 -3.14 -8.59 6.15
N MET A 103 -2.62 -9.74 5.73
CA MET A 103 -3.39 -10.93 5.43
C MET A 103 -2.93 -12.10 6.31
N HIS A 104 -2.28 -11.83 7.45
CA HIS A 104 -1.80 -12.88 8.36
C HIS A 104 -2.95 -13.71 8.94
N MET A 105 -4.14 -13.11 9.06
CA MET A 105 -5.36 -13.77 9.53
C MET A 105 -6.05 -14.62 8.45
N MET A 106 -5.65 -14.49 7.19
CA MET A 106 -6.19 -15.28 6.08
C MET A 106 -5.40 -16.59 5.92
N THR A 107 -6.08 -17.67 5.56
CA THR A 107 -5.45 -18.88 5.05
C THR A 107 -4.87 -18.64 3.64
N PRO A 108 -3.89 -19.44 3.18
CA PRO A 108 -3.39 -19.36 1.80
C PRO A 108 -4.49 -19.37 0.74
N ALA A 109 -5.49 -20.22 0.88
CA ALA A 109 -6.60 -20.33 -0.07
C ALA A 109 -7.50 -19.08 -0.08
N GLU A 110 -7.73 -18.44 1.08
CA GLU A 110 -8.46 -17.17 1.16
C GLU A 110 -7.67 -16.03 0.53
N ARG A 111 -6.34 -16.01 0.74
CA ARG A 111 -5.45 -15.05 0.07
C ARG A 111 -5.47 -15.21 -1.45
N GLU A 112 -5.35 -16.44 -1.94
CA GLU A 112 -5.40 -16.73 -3.38
C GLU A 112 -6.75 -16.35 -3.98
N ALA A 113 -7.86 -16.71 -3.31
CA ALA A 113 -9.20 -16.37 -3.77
C ALA A 113 -9.40 -14.84 -3.80
N MET A 114 -8.90 -14.11 -2.81
CA MET A 114 -8.96 -12.65 -2.77
C MET A 114 -8.09 -12.00 -3.85
N ILE A 115 -6.89 -12.52 -4.12
CA ILE A 115 -6.05 -11.99 -5.21
C ILE A 115 -6.68 -12.27 -6.57
N ALA A 116 -7.23 -13.48 -6.78
CA ALA A 116 -7.91 -13.86 -8.02
C ALA A 116 -9.18 -13.02 -8.29
N ALA A 117 -9.70 -12.39 -7.24
CA ALA A 117 -10.84 -11.49 -7.26
C ALA A 117 -10.52 -10.12 -7.90
N PHE A 118 -9.24 -9.74 -7.97
CA PHE A 118 -8.77 -8.58 -8.73
C PHE A 118 -8.27 -9.05 -10.09
N ASP A 119 -9.17 -9.11 -11.05
CA ASP A 119 -8.96 -9.73 -12.36
C ASP A 119 -8.72 -8.72 -13.50
N THR A 120 -8.92 -7.43 -13.22
CA THR A 120 -8.79 -6.37 -14.21
C THR A 120 -7.40 -5.73 -14.10
N PRO A 121 -6.49 -5.95 -15.07
CA PRO A 121 -5.16 -5.36 -14.99
C PRO A 121 -5.23 -3.84 -15.08
N VAL A 122 -4.40 -3.16 -14.29
CA VAL A 122 -4.25 -1.72 -14.28
C VAL A 122 -2.82 -1.40 -14.71
N GLU A 123 -2.67 -0.69 -15.83
CA GLU A 123 -1.35 -0.34 -16.36
C GLU A 123 -0.78 0.88 -15.67
N GLY A 124 0.55 1.02 -15.67
CA GLY A 124 1.25 2.15 -15.07
C GLY A 124 1.87 1.84 -13.71
N GLU A 125 2.43 2.89 -13.11
CA GLU A 125 3.15 2.80 -11.84
C GLU A 125 3.05 4.11 -11.07
N LEU A 126 3.21 4.02 -9.75
CA LEU A 126 3.44 5.17 -8.87
C LEU A 126 4.87 5.10 -8.35
N THR A 127 5.52 6.24 -8.27
CA THR A 127 6.83 6.39 -7.64
C THR A 127 6.66 7.17 -6.34
N PHE A 128 7.53 6.89 -5.38
CA PHE A 128 7.59 7.68 -4.16
C PHE A 128 8.99 7.83 -3.62
N GLY A 129 9.21 8.87 -2.81
CA GLY A 129 10.45 9.05 -2.08
C GLY A 129 10.38 10.15 -1.04
N GLY A 130 11.35 10.18 -0.13
CA GLY A 130 11.43 11.20 0.92
C GLY A 130 12.53 10.91 1.94
N ASP A 131 12.79 11.90 2.80
CA ASP A 131 13.81 11.80 3.84
C ASP A 131 13.27 11.03 5.06
N ILE A 132 14.08 10.09 5.56
CA ILE A 132 13.78 9.33 6.78
C ILE A 132 13.92 10.26 7.99
N ALA A 133 12.84 10.38 8.76
CA ALA A 133 12.82 11.08 10.03
C ALA A 133 12.38 10.14 11.17
N PRO A 134 12.66 10.48 12.44
CA PRO A 134 12.20 9.69 13.58
C PRO A 134 10.68 9.54 13.61
N GLY A 135 10.20 8.31 13.78
CA GLY A 135 8.77 7.99 13.77
C GLY A 135 8.20 7.90 12.36
N SER A 136 6.98 8.40 12.16
CA SER A 136 6.37 8.50 10.83
C SER A 136 6.91 9.71 10.09
N PHE A 137 7.27 9.55 8.82
CA PHE A 137 7.83 10.62 7.99
C PHE A 137 7.11 10.71 6.64
N ALA A 138 7.12 11.90 6.04
CA ALA A 138 6.42 12.16 4.79
C ALA A 138 7.22 11.66 3.58
N ILE A 139 6.50 11.16 2.58
CA ILE A 139 7.02 10.87 1.24
C ILE A 139 6.15 11.57 0.20
N ASP A 140 6.77 12.03 -0.87
CA ASP A 140 6.05 12.48 -2.05
C ASP A 140 5.73 11.27 -2.92
N ILE A 141 4.50 11.18 -3.39
CA ILE A 141 4.00 10.11 -4.26
C ILE A 141 3.54 10.74 -5.56
N SER A 142 3.84 10.11 -6.70
CA SER A 142 3.33 10.55 -7.99
C SER A 142 3.27 9.42 -9.01
N GLY A 143 2.24 9.43 -9.84
CA GLY A 143 2.15 8.55 -10.99
C GLY A 143 0.78 8.57 -11.65
N THR A 144 0.62 7.73 -12.65
CA THR A 144 -0.63 7.58 -13.39
C THR A 144 -0.86 6.11 -13.67
N LEU A 145 -2.09 5.69 -13.44
CA LEU A 145 -2.59 4.35 -13.68
C LEU A 145 -3.67 4.41 -14.77
N ASP A 146 -3.71 3.43 -15.66
CA ASP A 146 -4.80 3.21 -16.60
C ASP A 146 -5.66 2.06 -16.09
N ASN A 147 -6.91 2.36 -15.73
CA ASN A 147 -7.87 1.39 -15.26
C ASN A 147 -9.02 1.28 -16.27
N ASP A 148 -8.93 0.30 -17.17
CA ASP A 148 -9.88 0.07 -18.25
C ASP A 148 -10.14 1.33 -19.10
N GLY A 149 -9.05 2.02 -19.48
CA GLY A 149 -9.08 3.24 -20.28
C GLY A 149 -9.38 4.52 -19.51
N LYS A 150 -9.56 4.45 -18.19
CA LYS A 150 -9.67 5.62 -17.31
C LYS A 150 -8.31 6.02 -16.75
N SER A 151 -7.99 7.31 -16.82
CA SER A 151 -6.74 7.83 -16.30
C SER A 151 -6.86 8.17 -14.81
N VAL A 152 -6.24 7.36 -13.96
CA VAL A 152 -6.17 7.57 -12.51
C VAL A 152 -4.84 8.18 -12.15
N VAL A 153 -4.83 9.46 -11.79
CA VAL A 153 -3.61 10.18 -11.36
C VAL A 153 -3.56 10.20 -9.85
N VAL A 154 -2.44 9.71 -9.29
CA VAL A 154 -2.16 9.76 -7.85
C VAL A 154 -0.98 10.69 -7.62
N GLY A 155 -1.10 11.58 -6.64
CA GLY A 155 -0.10 12.59 -6.33
C GLY A 155 -0.09 12.97 -4.85
N GLY A 156 0.74 13.95 -4.49
CA GLY A 156 0.75 14.53 -3.15
C GLY A 156 1.61 13.74 -2.16
N GLN A 157 1.24 13.76 -0.88
CA GLN A 157 2.06 13.18 0.18
C GLN A 157 1.40 12.00 0.89
N GLY A 158 2.23 10.99 1.15
CA GLY A 158 1.95 9.88 2.06
C GLY A 158 2.86 9.93 3.27
N LEU A 159 2.68 8.97 4.16
CA LEU A 159 3.49 8.74 5.35
C LEU A 159 4.09 7.34 5.29
N VAL A 160 5.36 7.24 5.62
CA VAL A 160 6.06 5.97 5.87
C VAL A 160 6.30 5.82 7.36
N ASN A 161 6.23 4.59 7.86
CA ASN A 161 6.84 4.23 9.14
C ASN A 161 7.54 2.88 9.06
N PHE A 162 8.70 2.80 9.68
CA PHE A 162 9.37 1.52 9.94
C PHE A 162 8.82 0.88 11.22
N GLY A 163 8.95 -0.44 11.33
CA GLY A 163 8.51 -1.19 12.50
C GLY A 163 9.33 -2.47 12.72
N GLN A 164 9.43 -2.86 13.99
CA GLN A 164 10.08 -4.08 14.50
C GLN A 164 11.57 -4.22 14.17
N GLY A 165 12.34 -4.82 15.09
CA GLY A 165 13.75 -5.15 14.88
C GLY A 165 14.60 -4.01 14.28
N ASP A 166 15.45 -4.34 13.31
CA ASP A 166 16.30 -3.40 12.55
C ASP A 166 15.56 -2.83 11.33
N ALA A 167 14.40 -2.20 11.60
CA ALA A 167 13.46 -1.72 10.58
C ALA A 167 13.05 -2.83 9.60
N GLU A 168 12.60 -3.97 10.12
CA GLU A 168 12.24 -5.16 9.33
C GLU A 168 10.97 -4.96 8.49
N ILE A 169 10.13 -4.02 8.89
CA ILE A 169 8.87 -3.70 8.22
C ILE A 169 8.85 -2.23 7.82
N ALA A 170 8.29 -1.95 6.65
CA ALA A 170 7.90 -0.61 6.21
C ALA A 170 6.42 -0.57 5.88
N ASN A 171 5.71 0.45 6.37
CA ASN A 171 4.32 0.71 6.04
C ASN A 171 4.20 2.05 5.32
N ILE A 172 3.28 2.14 4.35
CA ILE A 172 2.90 3.38 3.68
C ILE A 172 1.42 3.67 3.96
N ASN A 173 1.09 4.93 4.17
CA ASN A 173 -0.29 5.41 4.28
C ASN A 173 -0.46 6.76 3.58
N GLY A 174 -1.43 6.86 2.68
CA GLY A 174 -1.83 8.10 2.03
C GLY A 174 -3.35 8.21 2.02
N ALA A 175 -3.86 9.44 2.15
CA ALA A 175 -5.28 9.69 2.06
C ALA A 175 -5.57 11.12 1.59
N THR A 176 -6.64 11.29 0.82
CA THR A 176 -6.96 12.57 0.16
C THR A 176 -7.38 13.68 1.13
N HIS A 177 -7.87 13.31 2.30
CA HIS A 177 -8.18 14.25 3.39
C HIS A 177 -6.95 14.73 4.18
N SER A 178 -5.76 14.17 3.88
CA SER A 178 -4.51 14.57 4.49
C SER A 178 -3.72 15.39 3.48
N ASN A 179 -3.00 14.74 2.56
CA ASN A 179 -2.20 15.41 1.54
C ASN A 179 -2.06 14.62 0.24
N LEU A 180 -2.69 13.44 0.12
CA LEU A 180 -2.72 12.70 -1.13
C LEU A 180 -3.69 13.40 -2.10
N THR A 181 -3.43 13.33 -3.39
CA THR A 181 -4.37 13.75 -4.43
C THR A 181 -4.69 12.56 -5.31
N LEU A 182 -5.96 12.41 -5.68
CA LEU A 182 -6.40 11.36 -6.58
C LEU A 182 -7.43 11.93 -7.54
N THR A 183 -7.23 11.74 -8.84
CA THR A 183 -8.21 12.11 -9.87
C THR A 183 -8.45 10.94 -10.81
N GLU A 184 -9.68 10.79 -11.30
CA GLU A 184 -10.01 9.90 -12.43
C GLU A 184 -10.49 10.77 -13.59
N ASP A 185 -9.84 10.69 -14.74
CA ASP A 185 -10.12 11.50 -15.93
C ASP A 185 -10.16 13.01 -15.64
N GLY A 186 -9.33 13.46 -14.70
CA GLY A 186 -9.23 14.84 -14.24
C GLY A 186 -10.32 15.30 -13.27
N VAL A 187 -11.17 14.38 -12.80
CA VAL A 187 -12.17 14.64 -11.75
C VAL A 187 -11.61 14.21 -10.40
N ASP A 188 -11.62 15.10 -9.42
CA ASP A 188 -11.19 14.82 -8.05
C ASP A 188 -11.97 13.65 -7.44
N LYS A 189 -11.25 12.77 -6.76
CA LYS A 189 -11.79 11.63 -6.03
C LYS A 189 -11.36 11.69 -4.58
N THR A 190 -12.14 11.06 -3.72
CA THR A 190 -11.67 10.72 -2.38
C THR A 190 -11.07 9.34 -2.42
N GLY A 191 -9.91 9.17 -1.80
CA GLY A 191 -9.21 7.92 -1.85
C GLY A 191 -8.21 7.73 -0.72
N ARG A 192 -7.81 6.48 -0.57
CA ARG A 192 -6.82 6.02 0.40
C ARG A 192 -5.88 5.05 -0.27
N MET A 193 -4.65 5.06 0.20
CA MET A 193 -3.60 4.14 -0.21
C MET A 193 -2.91 3.63 1.04
N ARG A 194 -2.73 2.32 1.15
CA ARG A 194 -1.93 1.74 2.22
C ARG A 194 -1.11 0.57 1.73
N GLY A 195 0.10 0.46 2.23
CA GLY A 195 1.03 -0.59 1.83
C GLY A 195 1.85 -1.08 3.00
N PHE A 196 2.36 -2.29 2.82
CA PHE A 196 3.22 -2.98 3.77
C PHE A 196 4.28 -3.73 2.98
N ALA A 197 5.52 -3.66 3.43
CA ALA A 197 6.64 -4.38 2.85
C ALA A 197 7.59 -4.89 3.94
N VAL A 198 8.14 -6.07 3.71
CA VAL A 198 9.15 -6.70 4.58
C VAL A 198 10.51 -6.52 3.94
N LYS A 199 11.53 -6.33 4.78
CA LYS A 199 12.93 -6.26 4.38
C LYS A 199 13.32 -7.52 3.63
N ASP A 200 14.10 -7.36 2.57
CA ASP A 200 14.71 -8.47 1.85
C ASP A 200 16.03 -8.88 2.50
N ASP A 201 16.40 -10.16 2.33
CA ASP A 201 17.66 -10.74 2.80
C ASP A 201 18.88 -10.32 1.95
#